data_AF-A0A372MI73-F1
#
_entry.id   AF-A0A372MI73-F1
#
_cell.length_a   1.000
_cell.length_b   1.000
_cell.length_c   1.000
_cell.angle_alpha   90.00
_cell.angle_beta   90.00
_cell.angle_gamma   90.00
#
_symmetry.space_group_name_H-M   'P 1'
#
loop_
_entity.id
_entity.type
_entity.pdbx_description
1 polymer ?
#
loop_
_entity_poly.entity_id
_entity_poly.type
_entity_poly.pdbx_seq_one_letter_code
_entity_poly.pdbx_strand_id
1 'polypeptide(L)'
;MYKVSRTFPCEIDGQMMQCIIIGPQSMDLPSYLLQGEKACGYIYEDGTLTKWYWKGLSVVEGERCLYFDPLPLFPFSDIATRKRAQALTLVRDLARALEALPYSFLDLSSGILPLWRVWGIEDGRLLILPQDLADLFASCSDEETRYFHSSSWVHHGLHQPFTLCDQMTSLLYYAALGFPPFYDKDSREDSFRALPLAYTGIALPQSTVQFIDRTLSLSLTKQRDAVLNKEPQKALSWFLSQTESLQWTLDATETVQSRESLTAIEACASFLNGQHKRAKRRIFWRKKGWLVITIAAVVISVSWFTTTRIQESRKPPYTAGMGPTQIIEAYYDSMNELSLEKMEASLAKGVKNPSSMEVTNLYVTRQTRQAYEGINTQVDPNDWIAEGKPPILRGTFIYGITNLSIEQIGHNRYRATGIMYTPYAYTDEEPEQNITATPVYTYELQQEFSVEMGEKGWYEITDIGNASVQPLEKLMVETYVKNSNTALSQ
;
A
#
# COMPACT_ATOMS: atom_id res chain seq x y z
N MET A 1 -8.57 -35.06 -19.70
CA MET A 1 -8.15 -36.37 -19.14
C MET A 1 -6.64 -36.39 -19.27
N TYR A 2 -5.93 -36.25 -18.15
CA TYR A 2 -4.48 -36.02 -18.15
C TYR A 2 -3.73 -37.22 -18.74
N LYS A 3 -2.60 -36.98 -19.42
CA LYS A 3 -1.76 -38.04 -19.97
C LYS A 3 -1.05 -38.74 -18.79
N VAL A 4 -1.70 -39.76 -18.24
CA VAL A 4 -1.17 -40.56 -17.14
C VAL A 4 0.15 -41.19 -17.58
N SER A 5 1.21 -41.04 -16.78
CA SER A 5 2.50 -41.70 -17.03
C SER A 5 2.29 -43.21 -17.14
N ARG A 6 2.65 -43.78 -18.29
CA ARG A 6 2.42 -45.21 -18.58
C ARG A 6 3.70 -46.00 -18.38
N THR A 7 3.52 -47.25 -17.98
CA THR A 7 4.58 -48.23 -17.90
C THR A 7 4.22 -49.43 -18.78
N PHE A 8 5.22 -50.07 -19.37
CA PHE A 8 5.03 -51.29 -20.16
C PHE A 8 6.31 -52.13 -20.18
N PRO A 9 6.20 -53.46 -20.30
CA PRO A 9 7.36 -54.32 -20.49
C PRO A 9 7.86 -54.22 -21.94
N CYS A 10 9.18 -54.25 -22.14
CA CYS A 10 9.82 -54.21 -23.46
C CYS A 10 11.14 -54.99 -23.44
N GLU A 11 11.48 -55.64 -24.54
CA GLU A 11 12.79 -56.29 -24.71
C GLU A 11 13.85 -55.25 -25.12
N ILE A 12 14.89 -55.09 -24.31
CA ILE A 12 16.04 -54.20 -24.59
C ILE A 12 17.31 -55.03 -24.40
N ASP A 13 18.16 -55.08 -25.42
CA ASP A 13 19.41 -55.86 -25.44
C ASP A 13 19.21 -57.35 -25.08
N GLY A 14 18.10 -57.96 -25.53
CA GLY A 14 17.78 -59.37 -25.27
C GLY A 14 17.29 -59.68 -23.85
N GLN A 15 17.03 -58.65 -23.04
CA GLN A 15 16.46 -58.80 -21.69
C GLN A 15 15.09 -58.12 -21.63
N MET A 16 14.13 -58.79 -20.99
CA MET A 16 12.86 -58.16 -20.65
C MET A 16 13.09 -57.10 -19.57
N MET A 17 12.75 -55.86 -19.90
CA MET A 17 12.83 -54.69 -19.03
C MET A 17 11.44 -54.10 -18.79
N GLN A 18 11.32 -53.30 -17.73
CA GLN A 18 10.18 -52.41 -17.55
C GLN A 18 10.57 -51.00 -18.02
N CYS A 19 9.65 -50.34 -18.72
CA CYS A 19 9.79 -48.96 -19.18
C CYS A 19 8.80 -48.01 -18.48
N ILE A 20 9.21 -46.77 -18.22
CA ILE A 20 8.35 -45.62 -17.91
C ILE A 20 8.49 -44.61 -19.05
N ILE A 21 7.38 -44.19 -19.65
CA ILE A 21 7.37 -43.13 -20.67
C ILE A 21 7.71 -41.79 -20.03
N ILE A 22 8.70 -41.08 -20.58
CA ILE A 22 9.09 -39.73 -20.16
C ILE A 22 8.62 -38.64 -21.13
N GLY A 23 8.41 -38.97 -22.41
CA GLY A 23 7.92 -38.04 -23.42
C GLY A 23 8.25 -38.49 -24.84
N PRO A 24 7.81 -37.74 -25.87
CA PRO A 24 8.00 -38.14 -27.26
C PRO A 24 9.47 -38.03 -27.70
N GLN A 25 9.87 -38.84 -28.69
CA GLN A 25 11.24 -38.81 -29.24
C GLN A 25 11.66 -37.45 -29.82
N SER A 26 10.71 -36.60 -30.20
CA SER A 26 10.99 -35.27 -30.75
C SER A 26 11.47 -34.26 -29.72
N MET A 27 11.33 -34.53 -28.42
CA MET A 27 11.84 -33.66 -27.36
C MET A 27 13.35 -33.86 -27.20
N ASP A 28 14.12 -32.77 -27.14
CA ASP A 28 15.55 -32.83 -26.85
C ASP A 28 15.78 -33.15 -25.38
N LEU A 29 16.73 -34.06 -25.11
CA LEU A 29 17.13 -34.37 -23.75
C LEU A 29 18.17 -33.34 -23.28
N PRO A 30 17.96 -32.68 -22.14
CA PRO A 30 18.98 -31.81 -21.55
C PRO A 30 20.23 -32.63 -21.20
N SER A 31 21.32 -32.43 -21.95
CA SER A 31 22.55 -33.21 -21.81
C SER A 31 23.16 -33.15 -20.41
N TYR A 32 22.95 -32.04 -19.69
CA TYR A 32 23.44 -31.88 -18.32
C TYR A 32 22.74 -32.79 -17.31
N LEU A 33 21.49 -33.23 -17.56
CA LEU A 33 20.77 -34.19 -16.70
C LEU A 33 21.19 -35.65 -16.95
N LEU A 34 22.00 -35.89 -18.00
CA LEU A 34 22.47 -37.23 -18.38
C LEU A 34 23.94 -37.47 -18.02
N GLN A 35 24.62 -36.45 -17.49
CA GLN A 35 26.03 -36.50 -17.11
C GLN A 35 26.17 -36.75 -15.60
N GLY A 36 27.21 -37.51 -15.20
CA GLY A 36 27.50 -37.81 -13.80
C GLY A 36 27.02 -39.19 -13.34
N GLU A 37 27.13 -39.44 -12.04
CA GLU A 37 26.65 -40.68 -11.41
C GLU A 37 25.12 -40.66 -11.34
N LYS A 38 24.48 -41.75 -11.78
CA LYS A 38 23.02 -41.85 -11.75
C LYS A 38 22.52 -41.89 -10.31
N ALA A 39 21.74 -40.89 -9.92
CA ALA A 39 21.06 -40.89 -8.63
C ALA A 39 20.15 -42.13 -8.50
N CYS A 40 20.19 -42.79 -7.33
CA CYS A 40 19.30 -43.89 -7.02
C CYS A 40 17.92 -43.36 -6.59
N GLY A 41 16.86 -44.11 -6.91
CA GLY A 41 15.59 -44.01 -6.22
C GLY A 41 15.55 -44.89 -4.98
N TYR A 42 14.40 -44.93 -4.31
CA TYR A 42 14.18 -45.79 -3.14
C TYR A 42 12.87 -46.55 -3.27
N ILE A 43 12.92 -47.86 -2.98
CA ILE A 43 11.74 -48.68 -2.74
C ILE A 43 11.51 -48.76 -1.23
N TYR A 44 10.28 -48.43 -0.82
CA TYR A 44 9.83 -48.51 0.56
C TYR A 44 8.96 -49.76 0.78
N GLU A 45 9.29 -50.50 1.82
CA GLU A 45 8.59 -51.70 2.27
C GLU A 45 8.71 -51.80 3.80
N ASP A 46 7.58 -51.78 4.52
CA ASP A 46 7.50 -52.01 5.98
C ASP A 46 8.57 -51.29 6.82
N GLY A 47 8.77 -50.00 6.56
CA GLY A 47 9.73 -49.16 7.30
C GLY A 47 11.17 -49.23 6.78
N THR A 48 11.44 -50.07 5.79
CA THR A 48 12.77 -50.24 5.19
C THR A 48 12.84 -49.55 3.84
N LEU A 49 13.96 -48.87 3.58
CA LEU A 49 14.27 -48.27 2.28
C LEU A 49 15.39 -49.05 1.60
N THR A 50 15.12 -49.54 0.40
CA THR A 50 16.11 -50.19 -0.46
C THR A 50 16.42 -49.30 -1.66
N LYS A 51 17.70 -49.17 -2.00
CA LYS A 51 18.12 -48.37 -3.16
C LYS A 51 17.66 -49.05 -4.44
N TRP A 52 17.09 -48.27 -5.34
CA TRP A 52 16.68 -48.70 -6.67
C TRP A 52 17.43 -47.92 -7.74
N TYR A 53 17.85 -48.61 -8.80
CA TYR A 53 18.63 -48.04 -9.87
C TYR A 53 17.95 -48.28 -11.22
N TRP A 54 18.06 -47.31 -12.11
CA TRP A 54 17.59 -47.40 -13.49
C TRP A 54 18.76 -47.65 -14.44
N LYS A 55 18.51 -48.42 -15.50
CA LYS A 55 19.58 -48.89 -16.40
C LYS A 55 19.93 -47.86 -17.47
N GLY A 56 18.93 -47.20 -18.05
CA GLY A 56 19.18 -46.23 -19.12
C GLY A 56 17.93 -45.55 -19.64
N LEU A 57 18.14 -44.78 -20.72
CA LEU A 57 17.08 -44.24 -21.56
C LEU A 57 17.12 -44.98 -22.90
N SER A 58 15.95 -45.27 -23.46
CA SER A 58 15.81 -45.81 -24.81
C SER A 58 14.64 -45.14 -25.52
N VAL A 59 14.55 -45.32 -26.83
CA VAL A 59 13.38 -44.94 -27.62
C VAL A 59 12.66 -46.21 -28.02
N VAL A 60 11.40 -46.33 -27.59
CA VAL A 60 10.54 -47.47 -27.89
C VAL A 60 9.26 -46.93 -28.51
N GLU A 61 8.92 -47.38 -29.72
CA GLU A 61 7.71 -46.96 -30.46
C GLU A 61 7.56 -45.43 -30.62
N GLY A 62 8.68 -44.70 -30.74
CA GLY A 62 8.68 -43.25 -30.89
C GLY A 62 8.51 -42.47 -29.57
N GLU A 63 8.48 -43.17 -28.43
CA GLU A 63 8.45 -42.58 -27.09
C GLU A 63 9.81 -42.78 -26.42
N ARG A 64 10.33 -41.74 -25.77
CA ARG A 64 11.50 -41.85 -24.89
C ARG A 64 11.06 -42.49 -23.59
N CYS A 65 11.83 -43.47 -23.15
CA CYS A 65 11.52 -44.31 -22.01
C CYS A 65 12.73 -44.45 -21.08
N LEU A 66 12.47 -44.37 -19.78
CA LEU A 66 13.37 -44.83 -18.73
C LEU A 66 13.19 -46.34 -18.57
N TYR A 67 14.26 -47.14 -18.66
CA TYR A 67 14.18 -48.59 -18.49
C TYR A 67 14.99 -49.14 -17.33
N PHE A 68 14.49 -50.23 -16.74
CA PHE A 68 15.00 -50.87 -15.52
C PHE A 68 14.54 -52.33 -15.44
N ASP A 69 15.02 -53.08 -14.43
CA ASP A 69 14.60 -54.46 -14.21
C ASP A 69 13.08 -54.58 -14.01
N PRO A 70 12.45 -55.70 -14.41
CA PRO A 70 11.01 -55.89 -14.29
C PRO A 70 10.46 -55.55 -12.91
N LEU A 71 9.58 -54.56 -12.85
CA LEU A 71 8.91 -54.11 -11.63
C LEU A 71 7.51 -53.62 -12.00
N PRO A 72 6.42 -54.28 -11.55
CA PRO A 72 5.07 -53.93 -11.95
C PRO A 72 4.62 -52.65 -11.27
N LEU A 73 4.74 -51.52 -11.97
CA LEU A 73 4.45 -50.19 -11.45
C LEU A 73 3.09 -49.67 -11.89
N PHE A 74 2.43 -48.94 -10.98
CA PHE A 74 1.32 -48.05 -11.29
C PHE A 74 1.65 -46.60 -10.88
N PRO A 75 1.20 -45.60 -11.64
CA PRO A 75 1.43 -44.21 -11.29
C PRO A 75 0.61 -43.84 -10.06
N PHE A 76 1.18 -43.09 -9.12
CA PHE A 76 0.48 -42.78 -7.86
C PHE A 76 -0.80 -41.94 -8.08
N SER A 77 -0.99 -41.34 -9.26
CA SER A 77 -2.26 -40.72 -9.67
C SER A 77 -3.45 -41.69 -9.70
N ASP A 78 -3.22 -43.01 -9.74
CA ASP A 78 -4.26 -44.03 -9.74
C ASP A 78 -5.02 -44.16 -8.41
N ILE A 79 -4.56 -43.47 -7.35
CA ILE A 79 -5.31 -43.36 -6.09
C ILE A 79 -6.66 -42.64 -6.26
N ALA A 80 -6.90 -41.95 -7.38
CA ALA A 80 -8.21 -41.38 -7.73
C ALA A 80 -9.10 -42.35 -8.53
N THR A 81 -8.56 -43.48 -8.98
CA THR A 81 -9.23 -44.43 -9.87
C THR A 81 -9.09 -45.87 -9.36
N ARG A 82 -8.22 -46.67 -9.99
CA ARG A 82 -8.07 -48.11 -9.76
C ARG A 82 -7.60 -48.43 -8.34
N LYS A 83 -6.82 -47.54 -7.74
CA LYS A 83 -6.27 -47.68 -6.39
C LYS A 83 -7.03 -46.85 -5.36
N ARG A 84 -8.19 -46.30 -5.72
CA ARG A 84 -9.00 -45.42 -4.85
C ARG A 84 -9.40 -46.08 -3.55
N ALA A 85 -9.77 -47.36 -3.55
CA ALA A 85 -10.09 -48.09 -2.33
C ALA A 85 -8.93 -48.17 -1.32
N GLN A 86 -7.69 -48.05 -1.79
CA GLN A 86 -6.48 -48.16 -0.97
C GLN A 86 -5.83 -46.80 -0.68
N ALA A 87 -6.45 -45.69 -1.10
CA ALA A 87 -5.82 -44.37 -1.09
C ALA A 87 -5.31 -43.96 0.30
N LEU A 88 -6.10 -44.18 1.36
CA LEU A 88 -5.67 -43.84 2.73
C LEU A 88 -4.44 -44.63 3.17
N THR A 89 -4.38 -45.92 2.86
CA THR A 89 -3.23 -46.77 3.18
C THR A 89 -2.00 -46.32 2.39
N LEU A 90 -2.12 -46.17 1.08
CA LEU A 90 -1.02 -45.76 0.19
C LEU A 90 -0.47 -44.38 0.55
N VAL A 91 -1.32 -43.42 0.92
CA VAL A 91 -0.88 -42.09 1.35
C VAL A 91 -0.18 -42.12 2.71
N ARG A 92 -0.63 -42.98 3.65
CA ARG A 92 0.10 -43.19 4.92
C ARG A 92 1.45 -43.86 4.68
N ASP A 93 1.52 -44.83 3.77
CA ASP A 93 2.79 -45.49 3.42
C ASP A 93 3.74 -44.53 2.73
N LEU A 94 3.23 -43.64 1.87
CA LEU A 94 4.03 -42.56 1.31
C LEU A 94 4.54 -41.64 2.41
N ALA A 95 3.70 -41.24 3.36
CA ALA A 95 4.13 -40.39 4.48
C ALA A 95 5.25 -41.05 5.32
N ARG A 96 5.14 -42.36 5.61
CA ARG A 96 6.20 -43.12 6.29
C ARG A 96 7.48 -43.22 5.46
N ALA A 97 7.34 -43.48 4.16
CA ALA A 97 8.47 -43.53 3.24
C ALA A 97 9.23 -42.20 3.23
N LEU A 98 8.50 -41.08 3.12
CA LEU A 98 9.09 -39.74 3.11
C LEU A 98 9.75 -39.36 4.45
N GLU A 99 9.22 -39.84 5.59
CA GLU A 99 9.83 -39.64 6.91
C GLU A 99 11.16 -40.39 7.07
N ALA A 100 11.30 -41.54 6.38
CA ALA A 100 12.48 -42.40 6.41
C ALA A 100 13.57 -41.99 5.39
N LEU A 101 13.22 -41.21 4.35
CA LEU A 101 14.17 -40.83 3.31
C LEU A 101 15.32 -39.96 3.84
N PRO A 102 16.51 -40.02 3.21
CA PRO A 102 17.58 -39.08 3.51
C PRO A 102 17.14 -37.64 3.21
N TYR A 103 17.55 -36.70 4.06
CA TYR A 103 17.23 -35.28 3.88
C TYR A 103 17.68 -34.76 2.50
N SER A 104 18.89 -35.14 2.07
CA SER A 104 19.47 -34.74 0.78
C SER A 104 18.72 -35.25 -0.45
N PHE A 105 17.80 -36.21 -0.30
CA PHE A 105 17.06 -36.80 -1.42
C PHE A 105 15.78 -36.01 -1.77
N LEU A 106 15.20 -35.28 -0.81
CA LEU A 106 14.01 -34.46 -1.05
C LEU A 106 14.40 -33.00 -1.22
N ASP A 107 14.41 -32.54 -2.46
CA ASP A 107 14.31 -31.11 -2.75
C ASP A 107 12.84 -30.66 -2.58
N LEU A 108 12.59 -29.86 -1.54
CA LEU A 108 11.29 -29.27 -1.23
C LEU A 108 11.28 -27.75 -1.40
N SER A 109 12.17 -27.21 -2.24
CA SER A 109 12.24 -25.78 -2.57
C SER A 109 10.91 -25.23 -3.12
N SER A 110 10.16 -26.06 -3.85
CA SER A 110 8.81 -25.76 -4.35
C SER A 110 7.69 -26.02 -3.32
N GLY A 111 8.03 -26.54 -2.15
CA GLY A 111 7.09 -26.91 -1.09
C GLY A 111 6.29 -28.18 -1.37
N ILE A 112 6.62 -28.96 -2.41
CA ILE A 112 5.95 -30.22 -2.75
C ILE A 112 6.95 -31.27 -3.25
N LEU A 113 6.55 -32.54 -3.18
CA LEU A 113 7.15 -33.64 -3.93
C LEU A 113 6.39 -33.81 -5.26
N PRO A 114 6.99 -33.59 -6.45
CA PRO A 114 6.30 -33.79 -7.71
C PRO A 114 5.67 -35.19 -7.84
N LEU A 115 4.41 -35.27 -8.28
CA LEU A 115 3.63 -36.51 -8.21
C LEU A 115 4.23 -37.64 -9.07
N TRP A 116 4.84 -37.33 -10.21
CA TRP A 116 5.50 -38.32 -11.08
C TRP A 116 6.74 -38.98 -10.45
N ARG A 117 7.19 -38.49 -9.28
CA ARG A 117 8.26 -39.14 -8.53
C ARG A 117 7.75 -40.33 -7.75
N VAL A 118 6.44 -40.43 -7.54
CA VAL A 118 5.84 -41.48 -6.72
C VAL A 118 5.17 -42.51 -7.62
N TRP A 119 5.56 -43.75 -7.41
CA TRP A 119 5.02 -44.92 -8.10
C TRP A 119 4.65 -45.95 -7.05
N GLY A 120 3.49 -46.59 -7.21
CA GLY A 120 3.19 -47.79 -6.46
C GLY A 120 3.65 -49.02 -7.22
N ILE A 121 3.98 -50.07 -6.48
CA ILE A 121 4.27 -51.40 -7.00
C ILE A 121 3.03 -52.26 -6.72
N GLU A 122 2.64 -53.12 -7.66
CA GLU A 122 1.41 -53.93 -7.54
C GLU A 122 1.35 -54.82 -6.28
N ASP A 123 2.49 -55.12 -5.67
CA ASP A 123 2.61 -55.86 -4.40
C ASP A 123 2.40 -55.01 -3.14
N GLY A 124 2.13 -53.71 -3.27
CA GLY A 124 1.86 -52.79 -2.17
C GLY A 124 3.04 -51.91 -1.75
N ARG A 125 4.23 -52.12 -2.32
CA ARG A 125 5.41 -51.27 -2.06
C ARG A 125 5.34 -49.93 -2.81
N LEU A 126 6.19 -48.99 -2.44
CA LEU A 126 6.29 -47.68 -3.11
C LEU A 126 7.69 -47.45 -3.67
N LEU A 127 7.78 -46.98 -4.90
CA LEU A 127 9.01 -46.48 -5.52
C LEU A 127 8.99 -44.95 -5.55
N ILE A 128 10.04 -44.33 -5.02
CA ILE A 128 10.24 -42.89 -5.02
C ILE A 128 11.47 -42.56 -5.86
N LEU A 129 11.27 -41.82 -6.95
CA LEU A 129 12.31 -41.43 -7.90
C LEU A 129 13.14 -40.24 -7.38
N PRO A 130 14.44 -40.14 -7.73
CA PRO A 130 15.29 -38.99 -7.42
C PRO A 130 14.85 -37.72 -8.14
N GLN A 131 15.34 -36.57 -7.68
CA GLN A 131 15.01 -35.25 -8.24
C GLN A 131 15.45 -35.12 -9.70
N ASP A 132 16.62 -35.64 -10.08
CA ASP A 132 17.12 -35.55 -11.47
C ASP A 132 16.17 -36.21 -12.48
N LEU A 133 15.52 -37.32 -12.09
CA LEU A 133 14.48 -37.92 -12.92
C LEU A 133 13.21 -37.06 -12.95
N ALA A 134 12.85 -36.39 -11.86
CA ALA A 134 11.73 -35.46 -11.86
C ALA A 134 11.97 -34.29 -12.83
N ASP A 135 13.18 -33.75 -12.84
CA ASP A 135 13.59 -32.66 -13.75
C ASP A 135 13.63 -33.13 -15.20
N LEU A 136 14.07 -34.37 -15.42
CA LEU A 136 14.01 -35.01 -16.74
C LEU A 136 12.57 -35.14 -17.24
N PHE A 137 11.66 -35.66 -16.41
CA PHE A 137 10.24 -35.78 -16.74
C PHE A 137 9.63 -34.41 -17.02
N ALA A 138 9.98 -33.39 -16.23
CA ALA A 138 9.54 -32.01 -16.45
C ALA A 138 9.99 -31.47 -17.82
N SER A 139 11.26 -31.67 -18.18
CA SER A 139 11.81 -31.20 -19.46
C SER A 139 11.15 -31.85 -20.67
N CYS A 140 10.70 -33.11 -20.53
CA CYS A 140 10.12 -33.92 -21.60
C CYS A 140 8.57 -33.87 -21.67
N SER A 141 7.92 -33.22 -20.70
CA SER A 141 6.45 -33.13 -20.61
C SER A 141 5.90 -31.84 -21.22
N ASP A 142 4.65 -31.86 -21.68
CA ASP A 142 3.90 -30.66 -22.04
C ASP A 142 3.49 -29.83 -20.80
N GLU A 143 2.98 -28.60 -21.03
CA GLU A 143 2.61 -27.69 -19.94
C GLU A 143 1.49 -28.24 -19.06
N GLU A 144 0.50 -28.93 -19.62
CA GLU A 144 -0.63 -29.49 -18.87
C GLU A 144 -0.17 -30.61 -17.94
N THR A 145 0.68 -31.51 -18.45
CA THR A 145 1.28 -32.61 -17.69
C THR A 145 2.19 -32.07 -16.59
N ARG A 146 3.05 -31.08 -16.88
CA ARG A 146 3.86 -30.40 -15.86
C ARG A 146 2.99 -29.72 -14.81
N TYR A 147 1.92 -29.05 -15.23
CA TYR A 147 1.00 -28.38 -14.31
C TYR A 147 0.37 -29.39 -13.36
N PHE A 148 -0.15 -30.51 -13.88
CA PHE A 148 -0.76 -31.56 -13.09
C PHE A 148 0.22 -32.25 -12.14
N HIS A 149 1.46 -32.54 -12.54
CA HIS A 149 2.40 -33.26 -11.67
C HIS A 149 3.14 -32.38 -10.67
N SER A 150 3.11 -31.05 -10.82
CA SER A 150 3.84 -30.12 -9.96
C SER A 150 2.97 -28.94 -9.52
N SER A 151 2.69 -28.00 -10.42
CA SER A 151 2.12 -26.69 -10.04
C SER A 151 0.74 -26.76 -9.39
N SER A 152 -0.12 -27.72 -9.77
CA SER A 152 -1.48 -27.86 -9.21
C SER A 152 -1.50 -28.33 -7.75
N TRP A 153 -0.39 -28.85 -7.23
CA TRP A 153 -0.25 -29.31 -5.85
C TRP A 153 0.35 -28.24 -4.92
N VAL A 154 0.92 -27.17 -5.49
CA VAL A 154 1.57 -26.11 -4.71
C VAL A 154 0.53 -25.27 -3.97
N HIS A 155 0.68 -25.18 -2.66
CA HIS A 155 -0.08 -24.31 -1.77
C HIS A 155 0.87 -23.24 -1.19
N HIS A 156 0.73 -21.99 -1.63
CA HIS A 156 1.58 -20.90 -1.13
C HIS A 156 1.09 -20.34 0.20
N GLY A 157 2.02 -19.81 0.99
CA GLY A 157 1.70 -19.18 2.28
C GLY A 157 1.45 -20.20 3.39
N LEU A 158 2.00 -21.42 3.25
CA LEU A 158 2.06 -22.42 4.31
C LEU A 158 3.25 -22.18 5.25
N HIS A 159 3.11 -22.68 6.48
CA HIS A 159 4.25 -22.89 7.36
C HIS A 159 5.14 -23.99 6.75
N GLN A 160 6.40 -23.68 6.43
CA GLN A 160 7.25 -24.56 5.61
C GLN A 160 7.33 -26.02 6.11
N PRO A 161 7.49 -26.31 7.41
CA PRO A 161 7.39 -27.66 7.97
C PRO A 161 6.09 -28.41 7.66
N PHE A 162 4.99 -27.70 7.41
CA PHE A 162 3.67 -28.29 7.19
C PHE A 162 3.42 -28.72 5.74
N THR A 163 4.30 -28.36 4.81
CA THR A 163 4.14 -28.57 3.37
C THR A 163 3.81 -30.01 2.97
N LEU A 164 4.56 -31.00 3.49
CA LEU A 164 4.28 -32.41 3.18
C LEU A 164 2.98 -32.90 3.84
N CYS A 165 2.62 -32.41 5.03
CA CYS A 165 1.33 -32.73 5.64
C CYS A 165 0.17 -32.23 4.78
N ASP A 166 0.24 -30.99 4.28
CA ASP A 166 -0.74 -30.41 3.35
C ASP A 166 -0.80 -31.21 2.05
N GLN A 167 0.34 -31.65 1.51
CA GLN A 167 0.38 -32.47 0.31
C GLN A 167 -0.25 -33.85 0.51
N MET A 168 0.03 -34.54 1.62
CA MET A 168 -0.59 -35.84 1.92
C MET A 168 -2.11 -35.70 2.06
N THR A 169 -2.58 -34.64 2.72
CA THR A 169 -4.02 -34.34 2.75
C THR A 169 -4.59 -34.01 1.37
N SER A 170 -3.84 -33.27 0.55
CA SER A 170 -4.22 -32.98 -0.84
C SER A 170 -4.33 -34.24 -1.70
N LEU A 171 -3.51 -35.26 -1.45
CA LEU A 171 -3.60 -36.56 -2.12
C LEU A 171 -4.87 -37.33 -1.71
N LEU A 172 -5.26 -37.27 -0.44
CA LEU A 172 -6.55 -37.82 0.00
C LEU A 172 -7.74 -37.07 -0.63
N TYR A 173 -7.65 -35.74 -0.72
CA TYR A 173 -8.66 -34.94 -1.43
C TYR A 173 -8.76 -35.34 -2.90
N TYR A 174 -7.62 -35.48 -3.57
CA TYR A 174 -7.54 -35.94 -4.95
C TYR A 174 -8.09 -37.37 -5.11
N ALA A 175 -7.81 -38.28 -4.18
CA ALA A 175 -8.41 -39.61 -4.21
C ALA A 175 -9.95 -39.58 -4.05
N ALA A 176 -10.47 -38.61 -3.28
CA ALA A 176 -11.90 -38.45 -3.06
C ALA A 176 -12.61 -37.87 -4.30
N LEU A 177 -12.12 -36.76 -4.88
CA LEU A 177 -12.80 -36.03 -5.95
C LEU A 177 -12.19 -36.21 -7.35
N GLY A 178 -10.98 -36.75 -7.43
CA GLY A 178 -10.23 -36.99 -8.66
C GLY A 178 -9.57 -35.76 -9.30
N PHE A 179 -9.56 -34.62 -8.61
CA PHE A 179 -8.75 -33.45 -9.00
C PHE A 179 -8.05 -32.81 -7.79
N PRO A 180 -6.87 -32.19 -7.96
CA PRO A 180 -6.16 -31.54 -6.86
C PRO A 180 -6.97 -30.37 -6.26
N PRO A 181 -6.87 -30.12 -4.94
CA PRO A 181 -7.70 -29.10 -4.27
C PRO A 181 -7.52 -27.68 -4.82
N PHE A 182 -6.32 -27.37 -5.35
CA PHE A 182 -5.94 -26.05 -5.86
C PHE A 182 -5.67 -26.06 -7.37
N TYR A 183 -6.25 -27.03 -8.08
CA TYR A 183 -6.11 -27.15 -9.53
C TYR A 183 -6.64 -25.93 -10.28
N ASP A 184 -7.80 -25.40 -9.86
CA ASP A 184 -8.44 -24.27 -10.54
C ASP A 184 -7.81 -22.93 -10.15
N LYS A 185 -7.74 -22.03 -11.14
CA LYS A 185 -7.17 -20.69 -10.98
C LYS A 185 -7.89 -19.87 -9.90
N ASP A 186 -9.22 -19.95 -9.81
CA ASP A 186 -9.97 -19.18 -8.82
C ASP A 186 -9.66 -19.67 -7.40
N SER A 187 -9.41 -20.96 -7.20
CA SER A 187 -8.97 -21.49 -5.90
C SER A 187 -7.63 -20.89 -5.49
N ARG A 188 -6.66 -20.78 -6.41
CA ARG A 188 -5.35 -20.15 -6.15
C ARG A 188 -5.46 -18.65 -5.85
N GLU A 189 -6.32 -17.94 -6.56
CA GLU A 189 -6.56 -16.50 -6.35
C GLU A 189 -7.38 -16.22 -5.08
N ASP A 190 -8.22 -17.16 -4.66
CA ASP A 190 -9.01 -17.12 -3.42
C ASP A 190 -8.25 -17.69 -2.20
N SER A 191 -6.91 -17.51 -2.15
CA SER A 191 -6.05 -17.92 -1.02
C SER A 191 -6.10 -19.43 -0.81
N PHE A 192 -6.02 -20.20 -1.89
CA PHE A 192 -5.95 -21.66 -1.80
C PHE A 192 -7.11 -22.23 -0.98
N ARG A 193 -8.33 -21.72 -1.20
CA ARG A 193 -9.54 -22.27 -0.58
C ARG A 193 -10.03 -23.45 -1.41
N ALA A 194 -9.81 -24.68 -0.92
CA ALA A 194 -10.37 -25.88 -1.54
C ALA A 194 -11.90 -25.89 -1.46
N LEU A 195 -12.57 -26.53 -2.43
CA LEU A 195 -14.00 -26.84 -2.32
C LEU A 195 -14.18 -27.89 -1.20
N PRO A 196 -14.94 -27.59 -0.13
CA PRO A 196 -15.09 -28.53 0.98
C PRO A 196 -15.73 -29.84 0.55
N LEU A 197 -15.13 -30.97 0.94
CA LEU A 197 -15.68 -32.31 0.74
C LEU A 197 -17.07 -32.43 1.36
N ALA A 198 -17.31 -31.76 2.49
CA ALA A 198 -18.61 -31.71 3.15
C ALA A 198 -19.76 -31.21 2.24
N TYR A 199 -19.47 -30.49 1.16
CA TYR A 199 -20.49 -30.01 0.21
C TYR A 199 -20.79 -30.99 -0.92
N THR A 200 -19.93 -31.99 -1.13
CA THR A 200 -19.97 -32.86 -2.33
C THR A 200 -20.86 -34.09 -2.16
N GLY A 201 -21.31 -34.40 -0.95
CA GLY A 201 -22.06 -35.64 -0.67
C GLY A 201 -21.21 -36.91 -0.80
N ILE A 202 -19.87 -36.79 -0.80
CA ILE A 202 -18.95 -37.92 -0.93
C ILE A 202 -19.19 -38.96 0.17
N ALA A 203 -19.21 -40.24 -0.20
CA ALA A 203 -19.46 -41.36 0.71
C ALA A 203 -18.22 -41.71 1.56
N LEU A 204 -17.73 -40.73 2.33
CA LEU A 204 -16.67 -40.89 3.32
C LEU A 204 -17.22 -40.64 4.74
N PRO A 205 -16.64 -41.27 5.78
CA PRO A 205 -17.01 -41.00 7.15
C PRO A 205 -16.79 -39.53 7.50
N GLN A 206 -17.68 -38.97 8.33
CA GLN A 206 -17.66 -37.55 8.68
C GLN A 206 -16.31 -37.12 9.29
N SER A 207 -15.67 -37.98 10.09
CA SER A 207 -14.35 -37.73 10.67
C SER A 207 -13.27 -37.54 9.58
N THR A 208 -13.27 -38.37 8.55
CA THR A 208 -12.34 -38.28 7.41
C THR A 208 -12.58 -37.01 6.60
N VAL A 209 -13.85 -36.70 6.30
CA VAL A 209 -14.24 -35.45 5.61
C VAL A 209 -13.77 -34.22 6.40
N GLN A 210 -14.06 -34.18 7.71
CA GLN A 210 -13.66 -33.07 8.57
C GLN A 210 -12.15 -32.93 8.69
N PHE A 211 -11.41 -34.04 8.77
CA PHE A 211 -9.95 -34.01 8.80
C PHE A 211 -9.39 -33.35 7.53
N ILE A 212 -9.85 -33.78 6.35
CA ILE A 212 -9.37 -33.24 5.07
C ILE A 212 -9.72 -31.74 4.96
N ASP A 213 -10.99 -31.39 5.15
CA ASP A 213 -11.46 -30.01 5.01
C ASP A 213 -10.78 -29.06 6.01
N ARG A 214 -10.62 -29.49 7.27
CA ARG A 214 -9.96 -28.70 8.30
C ARG A 214 -8.47 -28.54 8.02
N THR A 215 -7.80 -29.60 7.59
CA THR A 215 -6.35 -29.58 7.38
C THR A 215 -5.98 -28.66 6.21
N LEU A 216 -6.69 -28.74 5.09
CA LEU A 216 -6.49 -27.85 3.92
C LEU A 216 -6.87 -26.38 4.19
N SER A 217 -7.53 -26.09 5.32
CA SER A 217 -7.94 -24.73 5.72
C SER A 217 -7.27 -24.22 6.99
N LEU A 218 -6.25 -24.93 7.50
CA LEU A 218 -5.52 -24.50 8.69
C LEU A 218 -4.86 -23.14 8.47
N SER A 219 -5.00 -22.24 9.45
CA SER A 219 -4.24 -21.00 9.46
C SER A 219 -2.76 -21.26 9.75
N LEU A 220 -1.89 -20.35 9.32
CA LEU A 220 -0.44 -20.39 9.61
C LEU A 220 -0.12 -20.66 11.08
N THR A 221 -0.83 -20.00 12.00
CA THR A 221 -0.66 -20.22 13.45
C THR A 221 -0.94 -21.66 13.83
N LYS A 222 -2.07 -22.23 13.38
CA LYS A 222 -2.44 -23.60 13.71
C LYS A 222 -1.54 -24.64 13.05
N GLN A 223 -1.05 -24.37 11.85
CA GLN A 223 -0.03 -25.21 11.20
C GLN A 223 1.25 -25.23 12.04
N ARG A 224 1.72 -24.06 12.49
CA ARG A 224 2.88 -23.96 13.37
C ARG A 224 2.66 -24.67 14.71
N ASP A 225 1.49 -24.55 15.31
CA ASP A 225 1.18 -25.23 16.57
C ASP A 225 1.14 -26.76 16.39
N ALA A 226 0.73 -27.24 15.21
CA ALA A 226 0.64 -28.67 14.90
C ALA A 226 2.02 -29.34 14.73
N VAL A 227 2.96 -28.69 14.03
CA VAL A 227 4.24 -29.33 13.64
C VAL A 227 5.48 -28.64 14.19
N LEU A 228 5.33 -27.49 14.87
CA LEU A 228 6.42 -26.66 15.37
C LEU A 228 7.43 -26.33 14.25
N ASN A 229 8.71 -26.20 14.58
CA ASN A 229 9.78 -25.95 13.61
C ASN A 229 10.49 -27.24 13.19
N LYS A 230 9.77 -28.37 13.12
CA LYS A 230 10.32 -29.63 12.60
C LYS A 230 10.71 -29.48 11.13
N GLU A 231 11.57 -30.35 10.63
CA GLU A 231 11.75 -30.50 9.20
C GLU A 231 10.46 -31.05 8.55
N PRO A 232 10.16 -30.72 7.28
CA PRO A 232 8.94 -31.19 6.62
C PRO A 232 8.73 -32.71 6.66
N GLN A 233 9.80 -33.49 6.49
CA GLN A 233 9.74 -34.95 6.57
C GLN A 233 9.38 -35.45 7.98
N LYS A 234 9.96 -34.84 9.03
CA LYS A 234 9.68 -35.20 10.43
C LYS A 234 8.34 -34.67 10.93
N ALA A 235 7.79 -33.66 10.26
CA ALA A 235 6.45 -33.17 10.52
C ALA A 235 5.35 -34.18 10.11
N LEU A 236 5.64 -35.11 9.19
CA LEU A 236 4.70 -36.16 8.76
C LEU A 236 4.26 -37.08 9.90
N SER A 237 5.04 -37.18 10.99
CA SER A 237 4.62 -37.88 12.21
C SER A 237 3.27 -37.33 12.74
N TRP A 238 2.99 -36.04 12.55
CA TRP A 238 1.71 -35.42 12.89
C TRP A 238 0.60 -35.95 11.99
N PHE A 239 0.79 -35.95 10.67
CA PHE A 239 -0.20 -36.47 9.71
C PHE A 239 -0.51 -37.94 9.98
N LEU A 240 0.51 -38.76 10.23
CA LEU A 240 0.35 -40.17 10.58
C LEU A 240 -0.49 -40.35 11.85
N SER A 241 -0.22 -39.56 12.90
CA SER A 241 -1.00 -39.59 14.15
C SER A 241 -2.45 -39.16 13.97
N GLN A 242 -2.70 -38.10 13.18
CA GLN A 242 -4.04 -37.56 12.97
C GLN A 242 -4.89 -38.45 12.07
N THR A 243 -4.24 -39.19 11.18
CA THR A 243 -4.94 -40.09 10.29
C THR A 243 -5.20 -41.44 10.91
N GLU A 244 -4.47 -41.92 11.93
CA GLU A 244 -4.52 -43.31 12.45
C GLU A 244 -5.93 -43.92 12.56
N SER A 245 -6.88 -43.20 13.14
CA SER A 245 -8.27 -43.66 13.37
C SER A 245 -9.22 -43.42 12.19
N LEU A 246 -8.78 -42.72 11.14
CA LEU A 246 -9.60 -42.45 9.97
C LEU A 246 -9.88 -43.71 9.18
N GLN A 247 -11.07 -43.72 8.58
CA GLN A 247 -11.57 -44.79 7.73
C GLN A 247 -11.76 -44.29 6.30
N TRP A 248 -11.55 -45.20 5.35
CA TRP A 248 -11.72 -44.94 3.93
C TRP A 248 -12.71 -45.95 3.36
N THR A 249 -13.83 -45.44 2.84
CA THR A 249 -14.99 -46.26 2.42
C THR A 249 -15.34 -46.07 0.95
N LEU A 250 -14.47 -45.43 0.17
CA LEU A 250 -14.67 -45.25 -1.26
C LEU A 250 -14.14 -46.44 -2.02
N ASP A 251 -14.91 -46.96 -2.97
CA ASP A 251 -14.48 -48.04 -3.85
C ASP A 251 -13.58 -47.55 -4.99
N ALA A 252 -12.91 -48.51 -5.63
CA ALA A 252 -12.22 -48.26 -6.90
C ALA A 252 -13.21 -47.77 -7.97
N THR A 253 -12.72 -46.92 -8.87
CA THR A 253 -13.50 -46.39 -9.99
C THR A 253 -12.64 -46.33 -11.24
N GLU A 254 -13.24 -46.51 -12.41
CA GLU A 254 -12.54 -46.35 -13.70
C GLU A 254 -12.48 -44.88 -14.13
N THR A 255 -13.45 -44.07 -13.69
CA THR A 255 -13.58 -42.68 -14.11
C THR A 255 -13.45 -41.73 -12.92
N VAL A 256 -12.72 -40.64 -13.16
CA VAL A 256 -12.61 -39.49 -12.27
C VAL A 256 -13.83 -38.58 -12.44
N GLN A 257 -14.36 -38.09 -11.32
CA GLN A 257 -15.38 -37.05 -11.33
C GLN A 257 -14.78 -35.72 -11.81
N SER A 258 -15.41 -35.07 -12.79
CA SER A 258 -14.96 -33.74 -13.23
C SER A 258 -15.42 -32.67 -12.24
N ARG A 259 -14.65 -31.59 -12.10
CA ARG A 259 -15.00 -30.47 -11.21
C ARG A 259 -16.30 -29.79 -11.65
N GLU A 260 -16.54 -29.71 -12.95
CA GLU A 260 -17.76 -29.15 -13.53
C GLU A 260 -19.00 -29.94 -13.12
N SER A 261 -18.90 -31.27 -13.00
CA SER A 261 -20.03 -32.09 -12.55
C SER A 261 -20.51 -31.71 -11.14
N LEU A 262 -19.64 -31.16 -10.29
CA LEU A 262 -20.00 -30.72 -8.95
C LEU A 262 -20.88 -29.46 -8.94
N THR A 263 -20.97 -28.71 -10.04
CA THR A 263 -21.91 -27.56 -10.10
C THR A 263 -23.37 -28.00 -10.14
N ALA A 264 -23.65 -29.28 -10.38
CA ALA A 264 -25.00 -29.84 -10.24
C ALA A 264 -25.45 -29.92 -8.77
N ILE A 265 -24.52 -29.87 -7.81
CA ILE A 265 -24.81 -29.87 -6.37
C ILE A 265 -24.91 -28.43 -5.90
N GLU A 266 -26.07 -28.03 -5.36
CA GLU A 266 -26.37 -26.64 -4.99
C GLU A 266 -25.32 -26.03 -4.04
N ALA A 267 -24.91 -26.78 -3.01
CA ALA A 267 -23.89 -26.33 -2.06
C ALA A 267 -22.53 -26.06 -2.72
N CYS A 268 -22.09 -26.96 -3.62
CA CYS A 268 -20.87 -26.78 -4.40
C CYS A 268 -20.99 -25.59 -5.36
N ALA A 269 -22.10 -25.45 -6.08
CA ALA A 269 -22.35 -24.34 -6.99
C ALA A 269 -22.30 -22.98 -6.28
N SER A 270 -22.93 -22.88 -5.11
CA SER A 270 -22.89 -21.69 -4.26
C SER A 270 -21.47 -21.34 -3.83
N PHE A 271 -20.71 -22.34 -3.37
CA PHE A 271 -19.31 -22.14 -2.98
C PHE A 271 -18.44 -21.68 -4.14
N LEU A 272 -18.53 -22.35 -5.30
CA LEU A 272 -17.73 -22.07 -6.49
C LEU A 272 -18.05 -20.67 -7.06
N ASN A 273 -19.34 -20.28 -7.10
CA ASN A 273 -19.75 -18.93 -7.48
C ASN A 273 -19.21 -17.87 -6.50
N GLY A 274 -19.25 -18.16 -5.20
CA GLY A 274 -18.66 -17.30 -4.18
C GLY A 274 -17.15 -17.17 -4.33
N GLN A 275 -16.45 -18.28 -4.59
CA GLN A 275 -15.01 -18.32 -4.84
C GLN A 275 -14.65 -17.48 -6.06
N HIS A 276 -15.35 -17.64 -7.18
CA HIS A 276 -15.14 -16.86 -8.39
C HIS A 276 -15.24 -15.34 -8.14
N LYS A 277 -16.25 -14.91 -7.38
CA LYS A 277 -16.44 -13.49 -7.00
C LYS A 277 -15.29 -12.98 -6.11
N ARG A 278 -14.83 -13.77 -5.14
CA ARG A 278 -13.70 -13.40 -4.26
C ARG A 278 -12.38 -13.33 -5.03
N ALA A 279 -12.11 -14.31 -5.90
CA ALA A 279 -10.95 -14.32 -6.79
C ALA A 279 -10.92 -13.07 -7.68
N LYS A 280 -12.03 -12.77 -8.38
CA LYS A 280 -12.15 -11.54 -9.19
C LYS A 280 -11.89 -10.27 -8.39
N ARG A 281 -12.46 -10.15 -7.19
CA ARG A 281 -12.24 -8.99 -6.31
C ARG A 281 -10.76 -8.83 -5.95
N ARG A 282 -10.07 -9.92 -5.63
CA ARG A 282 -8.64 -9.88 -5.28
C ARG A 282 -7.77 -9.54 -6.47
N ILE A 283 -8.04 -10.11 -7.64
CA ILE A 283 -7.36 -9.74 -8.89
C ILE A 283 -7.57 -8.25 -9.17
N PHE A 284 -8.79 -7.72 -8.97
CA PHE A 284 -9.10 -6.31 -9.15
C PHE A 284 -8.24 -5.44 -8.21
N TRP A 285 -8.23 -5.70 -6.90
CA TRP A 285 -7.42 -4.91 -5.96
C TRP A 285 -5.92 -5.04 -6.22
N ARG A 286 -5.43 -6.22 -6.63
CA ARG A 286 -4.02 -6.40 -7.02
C ARG A 286 -3.64 -5.61 -8.27
N LYS A 287 -4.52 -5.54 -9.28
CA LYS A 287 -4.23 -4.87 -10.57
C LYS A 287 -4.62 -3.39 -10.62
N LYS A 288 -5.64 -2.98 -9.86
CA LYS A 288 -6.28 -1.66 -9.94
C LYS A 288 -6.40 -0.95 -8.60
N GLY A 289 -6.03 -1.60 -7.48
CA GLY A 289 -6.11 -0.99 -6.14
C GLY A 289 -5.29 0.29 -6.03
N TRP A 290 -4.10 0.34 -6.62
CA TRP A 290 -3.27 1.55 -6.68
C TRP A 290 -4.02 2.72 -7.32
N LEU A 291 -4.72 2.48 -8.44
CA LEU A 291 -5.46 3.51 -9.16
C LEU A 291 -6.64 4.04 -8.31
N VAL A 292 -7.33 3.15 -7.58
CA VAL A 292 -8.41 3.54 -6.66
C VAL A 292 -7.86 4.43 -5.53
N ILE A 293 -6.71 4.06 -4.94
CA ILE A 293 -6.06 4.84 -3.86
C ILE A 293 -5.68 6.24 -4.37
N THR A 294 -5.11 6.34 -5.57
CA THR A 294 -4.71 7.63 -6.16
C THR A 294 -5.90 8.54 -6.42
N ILE A 295 -6.98 8.01 -7.00
CA ILE A 295 -8.21 8.80 -7.21
C ILE A 295 -8.78 9.27 -5.87
N ALA A 296 -8.83 8.40 -4.86
CA ALA A 296 -9.32 8.76 -3.53
C ALA A 296 -8.47 9.88 -2.90
N ALA A 297 -7.14 9.80 -3.01
CA ALA A 297 -6.24 10.83 -2.52
C ALA A 297 -6.48 12.18 -3.21
N VAL A 298 -6.62 12.20 -4.54
CA VAL A 298 -6.92 13.42 -5.30
C VAL A 298 -8.24 14.06 -4.86
N VAL A 299 -9.30 13.25 -4.74
CA VAL A 299 -10.62 13.75 -4.29
C VAL A 299 -10.54 14.34 -2.89
N ILE A 300 -9.82 13.69 -1.97
CA ILE A 300 -9.60 14.20 -0.61
C ILE A 300 -8.82 15.51 -0.64
N SER A 301 -7.73 15.61 -1.42
CA SER A 301 -6.93 16.82 -1.53
C SER A 301 -7.72 18.00 -2.09
N VAL A 302 -8.51 17.77 -3.15
CA VAL A 302 -9.37 18.81 -3.73
C VAL A 302 -10.43 19.25 -2.73
N SER A 303 -11.10 18.30 -2.08
CA SER A 303 -12.14 18.60 -1.08
C SER A 303 -11.58 19.39 0.11
N TRP A 304 -10.36 19.04 0.55
CA TRP A 304 -9.65 19.77 1.60
C TRP A 304 -9.38 21.21 1.19
N PHE A 305 -8.78 21.42 0.02
CA PHE A 305 -8.45 22.76 -0.49
C PHE A 305 -9.68 23.66 -0.66
N THR A 306 -10.80 23.11 -1.15
CA THR A 306 -12.04 23.88 -1.27
C THR A 306 -12.62 24.24 0.10
N THR A 307 -12.56 23.32 1.06
CA THR A 307 -13.13 23.55 2.40
C THR A 307 -12.34 24.61 3.17
N THR A 308 -11.01 24.59 3.11
CA THR A 308 -10.17 25.59 3.78
C THR A 308 -10.41 26.99 3.23
N ARG A 309 -10.48 27.14 1.90
CA ARG A 309 -10.78 28.44 1.26
C ARG A 309 -12.14 29.00 1.63
N ILE A 310 -13.16 28.14 1.69
CA ILE A 310 -14.51 28.55 2.11
C ILE A 310 -14.50 28.98 3.59
N GLN A 311 -13.81 28.25 4.47
CA GLN A 311 -13.71 28.59 5.88
C GLN A 311 -12.99 29.93 6.10
N GLU A 312 -11.88 30.18 5.41
CA GLU A 312 -11.15 31.46 5.48
C GLU A 312 -12.02 32.63 5.04
N SER A 313 -12.78 32.49 3.97
CA SER A 313 -13.68 33.56 3.47
C SER A 313 -14.84 33.92 4.41
N ARG A 314 -15.14 33.06 5.39
CA ARG A 314 -16.23 33.20 6.37
C ARG A 314 -15.76 33.65 7.75
N LYS A 315 -14.45 33.73 8.00
CA LYS A 315 -13.93 34.25 9.27
C LYS A 315 -14.29 35.74 9.39
N PRO A 316 -14.88 36.20 10.50
CA PRO A 316 -15.09 37.62 10.73
C PRO A 316 -13.74 38.35 10.76
N PRO A 317 -13.64 39.58 10.21
CA PRO A 317 -12.45 40.40 10.39
C PRO A 317 -12.29 40.77 11.87
N TYR A 318 -11.10 41.22 12.28
CA TYR A 318 -10.88 41.63 13.68
C TYR A 318 -11.69 42.87 14.08
N THR A 319 -12.15 43.63 13.09
CA THR A 319 -13.07 44.78 13.23
C THR A 319 -14.52 44.35 13.48
N ALA A 320 -14.83 43.05 13.38
CA ALA A 320 -16.16 42.53 13.65
C ALA A 320 -16.55 42.79 15.12
N GLY A 321 -17.55 43.65 15.32
CA GLY A 321 -18.03 44.08 16.63
C GLY A 321 -17.62 45.50 17.03
N MET A 322 -16.77 46.17 16.24
CA MET A 322 -16.45 47.59 16.43
C MET A 322 -17.61 48.48 16.00
N GLY A 323 -17.84 49.56 16.74
CA GLY A 323 -18.77 50.62 16.36
C GLY A 323 -18.20 51.56 15.28
N PRO A 324 -19.02 52.45 14.69
CA PRO A 324 -18.60 53.27 13.55
C PRO A 324 -17.36 54.14 13.78
N THR A 325 -17.24 54.79 14.95
CA THR A 325 -16.05 55.59 15.29
C THR A 325 -14.82 54.72 15.50
N GLN A 326 -14.99 53.57 16.17
CA GLN A 326 -13.90 52.62 16.44
C GLN A 326 -13.29 52.02 15.18
N ILE A 327 -14.07 51.83 14.11
CA ILE A 327 -13.54 51.34 12.83
C ILE A 327 -12.67 52.39 12.14
N ILE A 328 -13.04 53.67 12.25
CA ILE A 328 -12.25 54.78 11.70
C ILE A 328 -10.97 54.97 12.54
N GLU A 329 -11.05 54.83 13.86
CA GLU A 329 -9.86 54.78 14.74
C GLU A 329 -8.95 53.62 14.33
N ALA A 330 -9.49 52.41 14.23
CA ALA A 330 -8.73 51.22 13.83
C ALA A 330 -8.10 51.35 12.44
N TYR A 331 -8.73 52.07 11.51
CA TYR A 331 -8.15 52.37 10.20
C TYR A 331 -6.88 53.24 10.33
N TYR A 332 -6.92 54.29 11.14
CA TYR A 332 -5.77 55.16 11.36
C TYR A 332 -4.71 54.56 12.27
N ASP A 333 -5.07 53.77 13.27
CA ASP A 333 -4.13 52.97 14.05
C ASP A 333 -3.37 52.00 13.13
N SER A 334 -4.08 51.36 12.19
CA SER A 334 -3.46 50.47 11.21
C SER A 334 -2.56 51.23 10.22
N MET A 335 -2.89 52.48 9.91
CA MET A 335 -2.02 53.37 9.13
C MET A 335 -0.73 53.70 9.89
N ASN A 336 -0.84 54.01 11.18
CA ASN A 336 0.30 54.24 12.08
C ASN A 336 1.14 52.97 12.24
N GLU A 337 0.56 51.77 12.22
CA GLU A 337 1.32 50.50 12.26
C GLU A 337 1.95 50.11 10.90
N LEU A 338 1.64 50.85 9.83
CA LEU A 338 1.90 50.50 8.43
C LEU A 338 1.33 49.12 8.05
N SER A 339 0.15 48.76 8.56
CA SER A 339 -0.49 47.46 8.33
C SER A 339 -1.62 47.56 7.32
N LEU A 340 -1.30 47.38 6.02
CA LEU A 340 -2.30 47.44 4.95
C LEU A 340 -3.42 46.40 5.14
N GLU A 341 -3.09 45.19 5.56
CA GLU A 341 -4.07 44.12 5.82
C GLU A 341 -5.10 44.54 6.87
N LYS A 342 -4.66 45.19 7.95
CA LYS A 342 -5.57 45.68 8.99
C LYS A 342 -6.39 46.89 8.51
N MET A 343 -5.78 47.79 7.73
CA MET A 343 -6.52 48.90 7.11
C MET A 343 -7.63 48.39 6.19
N GLU A 344 -7.35 47.38 5.38
CA GLU A 344 -8.34 46.77 4.46
C GLU A 344 -9.45 46.01 5.21
N ALA A 345 -9.17 45.46 6.39
CA ALA A 345 -10.18 44.82 7.23
C ALA A 345 -11.22 45.79 7.81
N SER A 346 -10.94 47.10 7.84
CA SER A 346 -11.91 48.15 8.19
C SER A 346 -12.82 48.54 7.02
N LEU A 347 -12.50 48.12 5.80
CA LEU A 347 -13.15 48.56 4.57
C LEU A 347 -14.16 47.53 4.06
N ALA A 348 -15.24 48.04 3.47
CA ALA A 348 -16.15 47.21 2.69
C ALA A 348 -15.46 46.72 1.41
N LYS A 349 -15.92 45.57 0.90
CA LYS A 349 -15.35 44.96 -0.30
C LYS A 349 -15.43 45.92 -1.50
N GLY A 350 -14.27 46.25 -2.07
CA GLY A 350 -14.16 47.08 -3.28
C GLY A 350 -13.99 48.58 -3.03
N VAL A 351 -13.97 49.01 -1.76
CA VAL A 351 -13.64 50.39 -1.38
C VAL A 351 -12.16 50.65 -1.59
N LYS A 352 -11.82 51.79 -2.20
CA LYS A 352 -10.42 52.17 -2.44
C LYS A 352 -9.85 52.84 -1.20
N ASN A 353 -8.70 52.35 -0.74
CA ASN A 353 -7.92 52.98 0.33
C ASN A 353 -7.00 54.06 -0.27
N PRO A 354 -7.22 55.37 -0.02
CA PRO A 354 -6.39 56.43 -0.60
C PRO A 354 -4.94 56.43 -0.09
N SER A 355 -4.70 55.90 1.11
CA SER A 355 -3.37 55.81 1.73
C SER A 355 -2.63 54.51 1.38
N SER A 356 -3.24 53.60 0.60
CA SER A 356 -2.70 52.26 0.32
C SER A 356 -1.29 52.30 -0.27
N MET A 357 -1.05 53.17 -1.26
CA MET A 357 0.23 53.27 -1.95
C MET A 357 1.34 53.79 -1.02
N GLU A 358 1.04 54.83 -0.24
CA GLU A 358 1.98 55.43 0.71
C GLU A 358 2.36 54.43 1.82
N VAL A 359 1.35 53.83 2.46
CA VAL A 359 1.57 52.84 3.53
C VAL A 359 2.35 51.63 3.01
N THR A 360 2.06 51.16 1.79
CA THR A 360 2.79 50.06 1.16
C THR A 360 4.26 50.42 0.94
N ASN A 361 4.54 51.61 0.40
CA ASN A 361 5.92 52.05 0.14
C ASN A 361 6.73 52.18 1.42
N LEU A 362 6.14 52.75 2.47
CA LEU A 362 6.78 52.87 3.79
C LEU A 362 6.96 51.50 4.46
N TYR A 363 5.97 50.61 4.37
CA TYR A 363 6.06 49.25 4.90
C TYR A 363 7.19 48.46 4.24
N VAL A 364 7.28 48.48 2.90
CA VAL A 364 8.34 47.79 2.15
C VAL A 364 9.71 48.35 2.52
N THR A 365 9.83 49.67 2.67
CA THR A 365 11.07 50.32 3.13
C THR A 365 11.45 49.83 4.53
N ARG A 366 10.50 49.79 5.47
CA ARG A 366 10.69 49.27 6.83
C ARG A 366 11.13 47.82 6.84
N GLN A 367 10.44 46.94 6.12
CA GLN A 367 10.77 45.51 6.05
C GLN A 367 12.15 45.25 5.45
N THR A 368 12.48 45.96 4.36
CA THR A 368 13.78 45.83 3.68
C THR A 368 14.92 46.22 4.63
N ARG A 369 14.80 47.35 5.31
CA ARG A 369 15.86 47.83 6.21
C ARG A 369 15.90 47.07 7.53
N GLN A 370 14.77 46.59 8.04
CA GLN A 370 14.75 45.64 9.16
C GLN A 370 15.52 44.35 8.81
N ALA A 371 15.36 43.83 7.58
CA ALA A 371 16.04 42.61 7.14
C ALA A 371 17.56 42.80 6.92
N TYR A 372 17.99 43.92 6.35
CA TYR A 372 19.40 44.16 6.03
C TYR A 372 20.20 44.83 7.17
N GLU A 373 19.57 45.75 7.90
CA GLU A 373 20.24 46.60 8.89
C GLU A 373 19.82 46.24 10.33
N GLY A 374 18.77 45.44 10.53
CA GLY A 374 18.25 45.09 11.86
C GLY A 374 17.61 46.26 12.60
N ILE A 375 17.21 47.32 11.89
CA ILE A 375 16.69 48.56 12.45
C ILE A 375 15.22 48.73 12.04
N ASN A 376 14.36 49.00 13.03
CA ASN A 376 12.98 49.42 12.76
C ASN A 376 13.02 50.89 12.33
N THR A 377 12.72 51.16 11.06
CA THR A 377 12.91 52.50 10.49
C THR A 377 11.74 53.44 10.73
N GLN A 378 10.65 52.97 11.35
CA GLN A 378 9.49 53.79 11.63
C GLN A 378 9.45 54.19 13.10
N VAL A 379 9.14 55.45 13.35
CA VAL A 379 8.81 56.00 14.66
C VAL A 379 7.34 56.44 14.65
N ASP A 380 6.54 55.96 15.61
CA ASP A 380 5.16 56.41 15.79
C ASP A 380 5.16 57.84 16.37
N PRO A 381 4.45 58.80 15.76
CA PRO A 381 4.44 60.17 16.25
C PRO A 381 3.79 60.33 17.63
N ASN A 382 2.84 59.48 18.02
CA ASN A 382 2.22 59.53 19.36
C ASN A 382 3.23 59.16 20.44
N ASP A 383 3.97 58.07 20.24
CA ASP A 383 5.03 57.63 21.16
C ASP A 383 6.16 58.68 21.23
N TRP A 384 6.60 59.18 20.08
CA TRP A 384 7.66 60.20 20.01
C TRP A 384 7.30 61.49 20.74
N ILE A 385 6.05 61.96 20.62
CA ILE A 385 5.57 63.14 21.35
C ILE A 385 5.49 62.85 22.85
N ALA A 386 4.98 61.68 23.24
CA ALA A 386 4.85 61.28 24.64
C ALA A 386 6.21 61.18 25.35
N GLU A 387 7.25 60.77 24.63
CA GLU A 387 8.65 60.71 25.12
C GLU A 387 9.34 62.08 25.18
N GLY A 388 8.64 63.17 24.81
CA GLY A 388 9.20 64.52 24.83
C GLY A 388 10.01 64.89 23.60
N LYS A 389 9.73 64.25 22.45
CA LYS A 389 10.36 64.49 21.14
C LYS A 389 11.89 64.29 21.15
N PRO A 390 12.39 63.12 21.58
CA PRO A 390 13.83 62.84 21.58
C PRO A 390 14.42 62.82 20.15
N PRO A 391 15.74 62.95 20.00
CA PRO A 391 16.42 62.68 18.73
C PRO A 391 16.10 61.26 18.22
N ILE A 392 15.91 61.09 16.92
CA ILE A 392 15.61 59.79 16.30
C ILE A 392 16.86 59.14 15.70
N LEU A 393 16.83 57.84 15.47
CA LEU A 393 17.98 57.15 14.89
C LEU A 393 18.16 57.57 13.42
N ARG A 394 19.41 57.79 12.99
CA ARG A 394 19.69 58.19 11.61
C ARG A 394 19.10 57.18 10.62
N GLY A 395 18.34 57.70 9.66
CA GLY A 395 17.66 56.91 8.65
C GLY A 395 16.27 56.41 9.08
N THR A 396 15.80 56.67 10.30
CA THR A 396 14.38 56.42 10.63
C THR A 396 13.52 57.61 10.22
N PHE A 397 12.21 57.39 10.10
CA PHE A 397 11.23 58.42 9.77
C PHE A 397 10.07 58.39 10.77
N ILE A 398 9.46 59.55 10.99
CA ILE A 398 8.23 59.69 11.77
C ILE A 398 7.06 59.68 10.79
N TYR A 399 6.12 58.76 11.00
CA TYR A 399 4.94 58.66 10.14
C TYR A 399 3.72 58.19 10.92
N GLY A 400 2.61 58.90 10.75
CA GLY A 400 1.32 58.55 11.33
C GLY A 400 0.47 59.78 11.64
N ILE A 401 -0.65 59.55 12.31
CA ILE A 401 -1.62 60.58 12.70
C ILE A 401 -1.71 60.64 14.23
N THR A 402 -1.74 61.86 14.74
CA THR A 402 -1.90 62.19 16.15
C THR A 402 -3.12 63.08 16.36
N ASN A 403 -3.58 63.19 17.61
CA ASN A 403 -4.71 64.04 17.99
C ASN A 403 -5.97 63.77 17.14
N LEU A 404 -6.19 62.51 16.80
CA LEU A 404 -7.34 62.09 16.01
C LEU A 404 -8.63 62.38 16.78
N SER A 405 -9.51 63.14 16.16
CA SER A 405 -10.87 63.39 16.65
C SER A 405 -11.86 63.02 15.55
N ILE A 406 -12.90 62.28 15.90
CA ILE A 406 -13.91 61.82 14.95
C ILE A 406 -15.26 62.39 15.37
N GLU A 407 -15.84 63.21 14.51
CA GLU A 407 -17.15 63.83 14.71
C GLU A 407 -18.16 63.24 13.72
N GLN A 408 -19.36 62.94 14.20
CA GLN A 408 -20.45 62.53 13.32
C GLN A 408 -21.11 63.77 12.69
N ILE A 409 -20.99 63.89 11.37
CA ILE A 409 -21.46 65.07 10.60
C ILE A 409 -22.76 64.79 9.84
N GLY A 410 -23.25 63.54 9.84
CA GLY A 410 -24.50 63.16 9.20
C GLY A 410 -24.91 61.72 9.51
N HIS A 411 -26.00 61.25 8.90
CA HIS A 411 -26.36 59.85 8.98
C HIS A 411 -25.29 58.99 8.31
N ASN A 412 -24.66 58.09 9.06
CA ASN A 412 -23.55 57.22 8.62
C ASN A 412 -22.31 57.96 8.07
N ARG A 413 -22.20 59.28 8.30
CA ARG A 413 -21.08 60.11 7.84
C ARG A 413 -20.31 60.68 9.01
N TYR A 414 -19.00 60.52 8.93
CA TYR A 414 -18.06 60.91 9.98
C TYR A 414 -16.95 61.75 9.38
N ARG A 415 -16.45 62.70 10.15
CA ARG A 415 -15.29 63.52 9.82
C ARG A 415 -14.20 63.24 10.84
N ALA A 416 -13.06 62.76 10.34
CA ALA A 416 -11.86 62.63 11.12
C ALA A 416 -10.99 63.87 10.91
N THR A 417 -10.52 64.45 12.01
CA THR A 417 -9.55 65.54 12.02
C THR A 417 -8.35 65.13 12.85
N GLY A 418 -7.14 65.40 12.40
CA GLY A 418 -5.92 65.08 13.14
C GLY A 418 -4.69 65.78 12.57
N ILE A 419 -3.53 65.50 13.15
CA ILE A 419 -2.24 66.01 12.67
C ILE A 419 -1.47 64.84 12.07
N MET A 420 -1.22 64.90 10.77
CA MET A 420 -0.44 63.91 10.04
C MET A 420 1.03 64.31 10.05
N TYR A 421 1.88 63.36 10.44
CA TYR A 421 3.34 63.42 10.36
C TYR A 421 3.79 62.56 9.18
N THR A 422 4.63 63.10 8.31
CA THR A 422 5.16 62.36 7.15
C THR A 422 6.59 62.80 6.83
N PRO A 423 7.45 61.88 6.33
CA PRO A 423 8.78 62.24 5.86
C PRO A 423 8.78 62.95 4.50
N TYR A 424 7.62 63.09 3.84
CA TYR A 424 7.50 63.66 2.50
C TYR A 424 6.76 65.00 2.51
N ALA A 425 7.20 65.94 1.68
CA ALA A 425 6.44 67.15 1.40
C ALA A 425 5.32 66.81 0.38
N TYR A 426 4.11 67.28 0.66
CA TYR A 426 2.97 67.29 -0.29
C TYR A 426 2.90 68.56 -1.12
N THR A 427 3.86 69.46 -0.92
CA THR A 427 4.10 70.69 -1.68
C THR A 427 5.36 70.52 -2.54
N ASP A 428 5.55 71.36 -3.57
CA ASP A 428 6.74 71.35 -4.46
C ASP A 428 8.01 71.87 -3.76
N GLU A 429 8.33 71.33 -2.58
CA GLU A 429 9.56 71.61 -1.85
C GLU A 429 10.59 70.50 -2.10
N GLU A 430 11.79 70.86 -2.55
CA GLU A 430 12.88 69.89 -2.65
C GLU A 430 13.30 69.40 -1.25
N PRO A 431 13.49 68.08 -1.05
CA PRO A 431 13.88 67.56 0.25
C PRO A 431 15.29 68.06 0.64
N GLU A 432 15.36 68.86 1.71
CA GLU A 432 16.63 69.30 2.29
C GLU A 432 17.34 68.12 2.98
N GLN A 433 18.52 67.75 2.50
CA GLN A 433 19.37 66.77 3.14
C GLN A 433 20.30 67.45 4.15
N ASN A 434 20.00 67.28 5.44
CA ASN A 434 20.90 67.67 6.53
C ASN A 434 21.49 66.42 7.20
N ILE A 435 22.79 66.43 7.49
CA ILE A 435 23.51 65.28 8.05
C ILE A 435 23.14 65.05 9.53
N THR A 436 22.70 66.08 10.24
CA THR A 436 22.43 66.03 11.69
C THR A 436 20.94 66.07 12.05
N ALA A 437 20.06 66.39 11.11
CA ALA A 437 18.62 66.45 11.32
C ALA A 437 17.84 65.95 10.11
N THR A 438 16.67 65.34 10.32
CA THR A 438 15.77 64.87 9.25
C THR A 438 14.51 65.75 9.24
N PRO A 439 14.07 66.25 8.07
CA PRO A 439 12.82 67.01 7.99
C PRO A 439 11.62 66.09 8.22
N VAL A 440 10.68 66.56 9.04
CA VAL A 440 9.37 65.94 9.25
C VAL A 440 8.31 67.00 8.96
N TYR A 441 7.42 66.69 8.03
CA TYR A 441 6.37 67.60 7.60
C TYR A 441 5.09 67.27 8.36
N THR A 442 4.42 68.31 8.86
CA THR A 442 3.16 68.19 9.58
C THR A 442 2.04 68.87 8.81
N TYR A 443 0.90 68.17 8.73
CA TYR A 443 -0.30 68.65 8.04
C TYR A 443 -1.51 68.51 8.95
N GLU A 444 -2.40 69.50 8.95
CA GLU A 444 -3.76 69.33 9.45
C GLU A 444 -4.52 68.46 8.44
N LEU A 445 -4.94 67.29 8.88
CA LEU A 445 -5.67 66.31 8.11
C LEU A 445 -7.15 66.42 8.43
N GLN A 446 -7.97 66.57 7.41
CA GLN A 446 -9.42 66.42 7.53
C GLN A 446 -9.93 65.46 6.44
N GLN A 447 -10.61 64.39 6.86
CA GLN A 447 -11.10 63.37 5.94
C GLN A 447 -12.49 62.86 6.35
N GLU A 448 -13.36 62.68 5.36
CA GLU A 448 -14.72 62.19 5.57
C GLU A 448 -14.84 60.70 5.24
N PHE A 449 -15.62 60.00 6.05
CA PHE A 449 -15.88 58.56 5.95
C PHE A 449 -17.38 58.31 5.92
N SER A 450 -17.80 57.34 5.11
CA SER A 450 -19.13 56.72 5.22
C SER A 450 -18.98 55.34 5.84
N VAL A 451 -19.77 55.04 6.87
CA VAL A 451 -19.72 53.77 7.60
C VAL A 451 -21.10 53.17 7.72
N GLU A 452 -21.28 51.94 7.23
CA GLU A 452 -22.57 51.25 7.21
C GLU A 452 -22.44 49.83 7.74
N MET A 453 -23.58 49.24 8.15
CA MET A 453 -23.63 47.83 8.52
C MET A 453 -23.59 46.97 7.25
N GLY A 454 -22.53 46.17 7.09
CA GLY A 454 -22.39 45.24 5.97
C GLY A 454 -23.35 44.06 6.06
N GLU A 455 -23.51 43.34 4.94
CA GLU A 455 -24.43 42.17 4.83
C GLU A 455 -24.14 41.05 5.83
N LYS A 456 -22.91 41.01 6.35
CA LYS A 456 -22.44 39.98 7.29
C LYS A 456 -22.64 40.37 8.78
N GLY A 457 -23.23 41.54 9.04
CA GLY A 457 -23.65 41.95 10.39
C GLY A 457 -22.60 42.68 11.23
N TRP A 458 -21.58 43.26 10.58
CA TRP A 458 -20.62 44.18 11.22
C TRP A 458 -20.52 45.48 10.41
N TYR A 459 -20.12 46.57 11.07
CA TYR A 459 -19.89 47.84 10.40
C TYR A 459 -18.65 47.76 9.49
N GLU A 460 -18.68 48.47 8.37
CA GLU A 460 -17.57 48.57 7.41
C GLU A 460 -17.52 50.02 6.87
N ILE A 461 -16.32 50.54 6.61
CA ILE A 461 -16.16 51.81 5.89
C ILE A 461 -16.53 51.56 4.42
N THR A 462 -17.62 52.18 3.96
CA THR A 462 -18.16 52.01 2.60
C THR A 462 -17.68 53.06 1.62
N ASP A 463 -17.17 54.20 2.11
CA ASP A 463 -16.56 55.24 1.28
C ASP A 463 -15.54 56.05 2.09
N ILE A 464 -14.45 56.45 1.44
CA ILE A 464 -13.43 57.33 1.99
C ILE A 464 -13.28 58.51 1.04
N GLY A 465 -13.58 59.72 1.54
CA GLY A 465 -13.36 60.95 0.79
C GLY A 465 -11.87 61.28 0.63
N ASN A 466 -11.54 62.16 -0.31
CA ASN A 466 -10.19 62.68 -0.42
C ASN A 466 -9.83 63.45 0.87
N ALA A 467 -8.64 63.19 1.40
CA ALA A 467 -8.11 63.95 2.52
C ALA A 467 -7.83 65.40 2.10
N SER A 468 -8.34 66.35 2.87
CA SER A 468 -7.88 67.73 2.84
C SER A 468 -6.69 67.84 3.78
N VAL A 469 -5.54 68.26 3.25
CA VAL A 469 -4.29 68.42 3.99
C VAL A 469 -3.84 69.87 3.90
N GLN A 470 -3.71 70.55 5.04
CA GLN A 470 -3.18 71.92 5.13
C GLN A 470 -1.82 71.90 5.83
N PRO A 471 -0.76 72.49 5.25
CA PRO A 471 0.56 72.50 5.86
C PRO A 471 0.54 73.27 7.18
N LEU A 472 1.11 72.68 8.23
CA LEU A 472 1.25 73.32 9.54
C LEU A 472 2.68 73.79 9.77
N GLU A 473 3.61 72.85 9.86
CA GLU A 473 5.00 73.11 10.21
C GLU A 473 5.95 72.09 9.58
N LYS A 474 7.16 72.55 9.24
CA LYS A 474 8.31 71.70 8.91
C LYS A 474 9.23 71.62 10.13
N LEU A 475 9.31 70.43 10.74
CA LEU A 475 10.14 70.16 11.91
C LEU A 475 11.50 69.61 11.47
N MET A 476 12.58 70.17 12.00
CA MET A 476 13.92 69.60 11.85
C MET A 476 14.22 68.72 13.08
N VAL A 477 14.04 67.41 12.94
CA VAL A 477 14.23 66.46 14.04
C VAL A 477 15.68 66.01 14.10
N GLU A 478 16.35 66.25 15.23
CA GLU A 478 17.73 65.82 15.45
C GLU A 478 17.88 64.31 15.30
N THR A 479 19.03 63.88 14.75
CA THR A 479 19.34 62.46 14.55
C THR A 479 20.61 62.04 15.26
N TYR A 480 20.64 60.81 15.77
CA TYR A 480 21.83 60.19 16.35
C TYR A 480 22.25 58.93 15.58
N VAL A 481 23.52 58.54 15.74
CA VAL A 481 24.05 57.28 15.18
C VAL A 481 24.12 56.25 16.30
N LYS A 482 23.64 55.03 16.05
CA LYS A 482 23.77 53.92 16.99
C LYS A 482 25.23 53.49 17.08
N ASN A 483 25.88 53.67 18.24
CA ASN A 483 27.25 53.21 18.44
C ASN A 483 27.29 51.67 18.33
N SER A 484 27.92 51.17 17.28
CA SER A 484 28.12 49.75 16.99
C SER A 484 29.21 49.16 17.89
N ASN A 485 28.99 49.07 19.20
CA ASN A 485 29.86 48.34 20.14
C ASN A 485 29.07 47.82 21.35
N THR A 486 28.20 46.84 21.11
CA THR A 486 27.90 45.77 22.08
C THR A 486 27.32 44.59 21.30
N ALA A 487 28.21 43.71 20.84
CA ALA A 487 27.82 42.42 20.32
C ALA A 487 27.23 41.58 21.47
N LEU A 488 26.04 41.04 21.21
CA LEU A 488 25.32 40.11 22.06
C LEU A 488 26.18 38.88 22.40
N SER A 489 26.47 38.72 23.69
CA SER A 489 26.64 37.41 24.31
C SER A 489 25.50 37.20 25.30
N GLN A 490 24.45 36.51 24.86
CA GLN A 490 23.73 35.45 25.59
C GLN A 490 22.61 34.88 24.74
#